data_AF-A0ABC9YY56-F1
#
_entry.id   AF-A0ABC9YY56-F1
#
_cell.length_a   1.000
_cell.length_b   1.000
_cell.length_c   1.000
_cell.angle_alpha   90.00
_cell.angle_beta   90.00
_cell.angle_gamma   90.00
#
_symmetry.space_group_name_H-M   'P 1'
#
loop_
_entity.id
_entity.type
_entity.pdbx_description
1 polymer ?
#
loop_
_entity_poly.entity_id
_entity_poly.type
_entity_poly.pdbx_seq_one_letter_code
_entity_poly.pdbx_strand_id
1 'polypeptide(L)'
;MLDPFQTGAVSKNGSTAYATVSYGATGADLTDATKDALTSAVDKGRAEGLSVEIGGTALQAEPAMGGATEVVGIVIAAVVLMITFVRSCRARSGRACARTRFPKPVSR
;
A
#
# COMPACT_ATOMS: atom_id res chain seq x y z
N MET A 1 1.60 -5.55 27.05
CA MET A 1 2.89 -6.11 26.59
C MET A 1 3.04 -7.49 27.22
N LEU A 2 3.28 -8.54 26.44
CA LEU A 2 3.54 -9.89 26.97
C LEU A 2 5.05 -10.12 27.02
N ASP A 3 5.57 -10.50 28.18
CA ASP A 3 6.98 -10.82 28.36
C ASP A 3 7.30 -12.20 27.75
N PRO A 4 8.27 -12.31 26.83
CA PRO A 4 8.59 -13.56 26.15
C PRO A 4 9.18 -14.64 27.07
N PHE A 5 9.83 -14.24 28.16
CA PHE A 5 10.44 -15.17 29.13
C PHE A 5 9.38 -15.84 30.02
N GLN A 6 8.27 -15.15 30.27
CA GLN A 6 7.18 -15.65 31.11
C GLN A 6 6.13 -16.45 30.34
N THR A 7 6.09 -16.29 29.02
CA THR A 7 5.06 -16.88 28.14
C THR A 7 5.54 -18.11 27.37
N GLY A 8 6.79 -18.52 27.58
CA GLY A 8 7.40 -19.62 26.81
C GLY A 8 7.60 -19.27 25.34
N ALA A 9 7.65 -17.97 25.01
CA ALA A 9 7.86 -17.49 23.65
C ALA A 9 9.35 -17.50 23.26
N VAL A 10 10.22 -18.05 24.12
CA VAL A 10 11.61 -18.38 23.85
C VAL A 10 11.71 -19.88 23.57
N SER A 11 12.38 -20.25 22.48
CA SER A 11 12.64 -21.65 22.12
C SER A 11 13.40 -22.39 23.24
N LYS A 12 13.19 -23.70 23.37
CA LYS A 12 13.87 -24.55 24.38
C LYS A 12 15.40 -24.46 24.35
N ASN A 13 15.98 -24.15 23.20
CA ASN A 13 17.42 -23.97 22.99
C ASN A 13 17.88 -22.51 23.12
N GLY A 14 16.99 -21.56 23.45
CA GLY A 14 17.31 -20.14 23.62
C GLY A 14 17.62 -19.36 22.34
N SER A 15 17.55 -19.99 21.15
CA SER A 15 18.02 -19.37 19.90
C SER A 15 17.01 -18.43 19.24
N THR A 16 15.76 -18.42 19.69
CA THR A 16 14.68 -17.66 19.04
C THR A 16 13.67 -17.24 20.10
N ALA A 17 13.29 -15.97 20.08
CA ALA A 17 12.28 -15.40 20.96
C ALA A 17 11.25 -14.62 20.13
N TYR A 18 9.97 -14.71 20.49
CA TYR A 18 8.88 -13.96 19.88
C TYR A 18 8.21 -13.06 20.92
N ALA A 19 7.93 -11.82 20.54
CA ALA A 19 7.19 -10.88 21.37
C ALA A 19 6.12 -10.17 20.53
N THR A 20 4.90 -10.09 21.07
CA THR A 20 3.78 -9.42 20.42
C THR A 20 3.49 -8.09 21.10
N VAL A 21 3.51 -7.01 20.32
CA VAL A 21 3.16 -5.66 20.78
C VAL A 21 1.84 -5.25 20.13
N SER A 22 0.81 -5.08 20.94
CA SER A 22 -0.49 -4.57 20.50
C SER A 22 -0.54 -3.05 20.73
N TYR A 23 -0.85 -2.31 19.67
CA TYR A 23 -1.09 -0.87 19.74
C TYR A 23 -2.60 -0.61 19.83
N GLY A 24 -2.98 0.42 20.60
CA GLY A 24 -4.38 0.86 20.68
C GLY A 24 -4.85 1.63 19.44
N ALA A 25 -3.92 2.02 18.56
CA ALA A 25 -4.16 2.73 17.32
C ALA A 25 -4.04 1.78 16.12
N THR A 26 -4.73 2.09 15.02
CA THR A 26 -4.59 1.33 13.77
C THR A 26 -3.23 1.60 13.12
N GLY A 27 -2.78 0.74 12.20
CA GLY A 27 -1.49 0.90 11.49
C GLY A 27 -1.32 2.27 10.83
N ALA A 28 -2.42 2.88 10.38
CA ALA A 28 -2.46 4.21 9.78
C ALA A 28 -2.37 5.33 10.83
N ASP A 29 -2.97 5.14 12.00
CA ASP A 29 -2.98 6.15 13.09
C ASP A 29 -1.75 6.06 14.01
N LEU A 30 -0.82 5.14 13.74
CA LEU A 30 0.43 5.00 14.48
C LEU A 30 1.37 6.16 14.14
N THR A 31 1.70 6.95 15.16
CA THR A 31 2.61 8.09 15.04
C THR A 31 3.99 7.65 14.56
N ASP A 32 4.64 8.50 13.76
CA ASP A 32 6.01 8.25 13.27
C ASP A 32 6.99 8.03 14.42
N ALA A 33 6.84 8.77 15.52
CA ALA A 33 7.64 8.57 16.73
C ALA A 33 7.54 7.14 17.30
N THR A 34 6.38 6.48 17.19
CA THR A 34 6.21 5.10 17.64
C THR A 34 6.87 4.12 16.69
N LYS A 35 6.78 4.37 15.38
CA LYS A 35 7.44 3.57 14.33
C LYS A 35 8.97 3.68 14.42
N ASP A 36 9.49 4.88 14.67
CA ASP A 36 10.91 5.15 14.85
C ASP A 36 11.45 4.48 16.12
N ALA A 37 10.70 4.56 17.23
CA ALA A 37 11.07 3.87 18.46
C ALA A 37 11.16 2.35 18.27
N LEU A 38 10.21 1.76 17.52
CA LEU A 38 10.22 0.33 17.19
C LEU A 38 11.40 -0.03 16.29
N THR A 39 11.66 0.75 15.24
CA THR A 39 12.78 0.55 14.32
C THR A 39 14.13 0.66 15.05
N SER A 40 14.29 1.67 15.90
CA SER A 40 15.51 1.85 16.70
C SER A 40 15.77 0.70 17.67
N ALA A 41 14.72 0.14 18.29
CA ALA A 41 14.86 -1.04 19.15
C ALA A 41 15.36 -2.27 18.37
N VAL A 42 14.89 -2.42 17.13
CA VAL A 42 15.27 -3.53 16.25
C VAL A 42 16.69 -3.36 15.74
N ASP A 43 17.08 -2.14 15.35
CA ASP A 43 18.44 -1.84 14.92
C ASP A 43 19.46 -2.07 16.04
N LYS A 44 19.11 -1.75 17.29
CA LYS A 44 19.94 -2.12 18.46
C LYS A 44 20.12 -3.64 18.57
N GLY A 45 19.04 -4.41 18.43
CA GLY A 45 19.13 -5.87 18.45
C GLY A 45 20.02 -6.43 17.34
N ARG A 46 19.93 -5.87 16.12
CA ARG A 46 20.82 -6.25 15.00
C ARG A 46 22.27 -5.86 15.24
N ALA A 47 22.52 -4.69 15.83
CA ALA A 47 23.87 -4.25 16.18
C ALA A 47 24.53 -5.16 17.23
N GLU A 48 23.73 -5.78 18.11
CA GLU A 48 24.17 -6.80 19.06
C GLU A 48 24.34 -8.21 18.43
N GLY A 49 24.14 -8.33 17.11
CA GLY A 49 24.32 -9.57 16.36
C GLY A 49 23.08 -10.47 16.30
N LEU A 50 21.92 -10.00 16.75
CA LEU A 50 20.67 -10.75 16.66
C LEU A 50 20.02 -10.57 15.29
N SER A 51 19.53 -11.68 14.71
CA SER A 51 18.68 -11.60 13.53
C SER A 51 17.26 -11.21 13.97
N VAL A 52 16.92 -9.94 13.82
CA VAL A 52 15.60 -9.41 14.20
C VAL A 52 14.72 -9.25 12.97
N GLU A 53 13.64 -10.01 12.92
CA GLU A 53 12.58 -9.90 11.91
C GLU A 53 11.35 -9.27 12.55
N ILE A 54 10.81 -8.23 11.92
CA ILE A 54 9.60 -7.53 12.38
C ILE A 54 8.55 -7.63 11.29
N GLY A 55 7.34 -8.03 11.66
CA GLY A 55 6.21 -8.13 10.75
C GLY A 55 4.93 -7.58 11.37
N GLY A 56 3.97 -7.23 10.52
CA GLY A 56 2.65 -6.77 10.93
C GLY A 56 2.27 -5.41 10.34
N THR A 57 1.02 -5.04 10.56
CA THR A 57 0.42 -3.82 10.00
C THR A 57 0.94 -2.52 10.63
N ALA A 58 1.64 -2.60 11.77
CA ALA A 58 2.23 -1.44 12.43
C ALA A 58 3.43 -0.82 11.68
N LEU A 59 4.10 -1.63 10.85
CA LEU A 59 5.23 -1.22 9.99
C LEU A 59 4.85 -1.10 8.52
N GLN A 60 3.58 -1.33 8.16
CA GLN A 60 3.15 -0.95 6.83
C GLN A 60 3.24 0.57 6.74
N ALA A 61 4.25 1.04 6.00
CA ALA A 61 4.30 2.41 5.56
C ALA A 61 2.97 2.73 4.89
N GLU A 62 2.31 3.80 5.32
CA GLU A 62 1.30 4.39 4.44
C GLU A 62 1.97 4.60 3.08
N PRO A 63 1.39 4.14 1.97
CA PRO A 63 1.88 4.56 0.67
C PRO A 63 1.83 6.08 0.69
N ALA A 64 3.00 6.72 0.71
CA ALA A 64 3.10 8.16 0.69
C ALA A 64 2.34 8.65 -0.55
N MET A 65 1.11 9.13 -0.35
CA MET A 65 0.31 9.74 -1.40
C MET A 65 1.11 10.95 -1.89
N GLY A 66 1.50 10.94 -3.17
CA GLY A 66 2.35 11.97 -3.77
C GLY A 66 3.84 11.63 -3.93
N GLY A 67 4.27 10.38 -3.76
CA GLY A 67 5.65 9.97 -4.06
C GLY A 67 6.02 10.07 -5.55
N ALA A 68 7.32 10.14 -5.87
CA ALA A 68 7.82 10.24 -7.26
C ALA A 68 7.29 9.12 -8.18
N THR A 69 6.95 7.96 -7.62
CA THR A 69 6.36 6.81 -8.33
C THR A 69 4.94 7.09 -8.84
N GLU A 70 4.15 7.93 -8.15
CA GLU A 70 2.81 8.33 -8.59
C GLU A 70 2.88 9.20 -9.85
N VAL A 71 3.82 10.17 -9.86
CA VAL A 71 4.04 11.05 -11.02
C VAL A 71 4.45 10.23 -12.25
N VAL A 72 5.32 9.24 -12.09
CA VAL A 72 5.71 8.33 -13.17
C VAL A 72 4.50 7.54 -13.69
N GLY A 73 3.67 7.00 -12.79
CA GLY A 73 2.44 6.30 -13.17
C GLY A 73 1.46 7.17 -13.95
N ILE A 74 1.26 8.43 -13.54
CA ILE A 74 0.40 9.41 -14.23
C ILE A 74 0.94 9.72 -15.63
N VAL A 75 2.25 9.94 -15.76
CA VAL A 75 2.89 10.20 -17.07
C VAL A 75 2.70 9.01 -18.00
N ILE A 76 2.93 7.78 -17.52
CA ILE A 76 2.72 6.57 -18.31
C ILE A 76 1.24 6.43 -18.71
N ALA A 77 0.31 6.61 -17.77
CA ALA A 77 -1.12 6.55 -18.04
C ALA A 77 -1.55 7.58 -19.10
N ALA A 78 -1.03 8.81 -19.02
CA ALA A 78 -1.30 9.86 -20.00
C ALA A 78 -0.79 9.47 -21.40
N VAL A 79 0.41 8.88 -21.51
CA VAL A 79 0.96 8.40 -22.80
C VAL A 79 0.11 7.26 -23.36
N VAL A 80 -0.27 6.29 -22.54
CA VAL A 80 -1.13 5.16 -22.94
C VAL A 80 -2.50 5.67 -23.41
N LEU A 81 -3.12 6.59 -22.66
CA LEU A 81 -4.38 7.22 -23.03
C LEU A 81 -4.23 8.01 -24.34
N MET A 82 -3.14 8.76 -24.52
CA MET A 82 -2.88 9.48 -25.77
C MET A 82 -2.82 8.51 -26.94
N ILE A 83 -2.08 7.40 -26.84
CA ILE A 83 -2.02 6.38 -27.90
C ILE A 83 -3.39 5.73 -28.14
N THR A 84 -4.10 5.38 -27.07
CA THR A 84 -5.40 4.68 -27.13
C THR A 84 -6.50 5.58 -27.71
N PHE A 85 -6.55 6.85 -27.29
CA PHE A 85 -7.49 7.83 -27.81
C PHE A 85 -7.09 8.32 -29.20
N VAL A 86 -5.81 8.46 -29.54
CA VAL A 86 -5.37 8.76 -30.91
C VAL A 86 -5.81 7.63 -31.86
N ARG A 87 -5.74 6.37 -31.41
CA ARG A 87 -6.26 5.22 -32.16
C ARG A 87 -7.79 5.22 -32.24
N SER A 88 -8.49 5.64 -31.19
CA SER A 88 -9.96 5.71 -31.17
C SER A 88 -10.54 6.90 -31.94
N CYS A 89 -9.84 8.04 -31.97
CA CYS A 89 -10.18 9.21 -32.79
C CYS A 89 -9.85 8.98 -34.26
N ARG A 90 -8.79 8.23 -34.60
CA ARG A 90 -8.51 7.84 -36.00
C ARG A 90 -9.54 6.85 -36.57
N ALA A 91 -10.23 6.08 -35.72
CA ALA A 91 -11.39 5.27 -36.10
C ALA A 91 -12.72 6.08 -36.17
N ARG A 92 -12.73 7.35 -35.73
CA ARG A 92 -13.92 8.21 -35.69
C ARG A 92 -13.76 9.55 -36.43
N SER A 93 -12.78 9.65 -37.33
CA SER A 93 -12.74 10.74 -38.32
C SER A 93 -13.71 10.43 -39.47
N GLY A 94 -15.02 10.47 -39.19
CA GLY A 94 -16.04 10.36 -40.23
C GLY A 94 -17.50 10.23 -39.82
N ARG A 95 -17.85 9.98 -38.56
CA ARG A 95 -19.27 9.89 -38.12
C ARG A 95 -19.48 10.31 -36.66
N ALA A 96 -19.11 11.53 -36.34
CA ALA A 96 -19.78 12.27 -35.26
C ALA A 96 -20.87 13.15 -35.91
N CYS A 97 -21.93 12.54 -36.44
CA CYS A 97 -23.21 13.21 -36.71
C CYS A 97 -24.26 12.15 -37.04
N ALA A 98 -25.43 12.23 -36.39
CA ALA A 98 -26.66 11.53 -36.74
C ALA A 98 -26.74 9.99 -36.55
N ARG A 99 -26.92 9.50 -35.31
CA ARG A 99 -27.97 8.47 -35.04
C ARG A 99 -28.28 8.19 -33.55
N THR A 100 -28.51 9.21 -32.73
CA THR A 100 -29.43 9.04 -31.59
C THR A 100 -30.86 9.06 -32.11
N ARG A 101 -31.26 7.99 -32.83
CA ARG A 101 -32.67 7.75 -33.13
C ARG A 101 -33.28 7.10 -31.88
N PHE A 102 -33.63 7.93 -30.91
CA PHE A 102 -34.59 7.58 -29.88
C PHE A 102 -35.86 7.04 -30.58
N PRO A 103 -36.30 5.81 -30.31
CA PRO A 103 -37.60 5.36 -30.77
C PRO A 103 -38.68 6.20 -30.07
N LYS A 104 -39.58 6.80 -30.85
CA LYS A 104 -40.76 7.53 -30.36
C LYS A 104 -41.63 6.56 -29.54
N PRO A 105 -42.28 7.01 -28.45
CA PRO A 105 -43.29 6.20 -27.79
C PRO A 105 -44.48 6.05 -28.75
N VAL A 106 -44.86 4.80 -29.04
CA VAL A 106 -46.14 4.50 -29.69
C VAL A 106 -47.21 4.75 -28.64
N SER A 107 -48.05 5.75 -28.90
CA SER A 107 -49.28 5.98 -28.15
C SER A 107 -50.34 5.04 -28.73
N ARG A 108 -50.72 4.00 -27.99
CA ARG A 108 -52.03 3.35 -28.04
C ARG A 108 -52.38 2.84 -26.66
#